data_AF-A0A8L8K7S5-F1
#
_entry.id   AF-A0A8L8K7S5-F1
#
_cell.length_a   1.000
_cell.length_b   1.000
_cell.length_c   1.000
_cell.angle_alpha   90.00
_cell.angle_beta   90.00
_cell.angle_gamma   90.00
#
_symmetry.space_group_name_H-M   'P 1'
#
loop_
_entity.id
_entity.type
_entity.pdbx_description
1 polymer ?
#
loop_
_entity_poly.entity_id
_entity_poly.type
_entity_poly.pdbx_seq_one_letter_code
_entity_poly.pdbx_strand_id
1 'polypeptide(L)'
;LNEKLCRQSDELTEARAQLRGYSGGLGLPLDPTADAEVIRLEPLSKEGAEHSALVEVFNVPEFTRILICDLKPRLARLLTKCFPAYVILAAFRYYDHAHDETALTGLFSTLHIMLKDTVTHSHDMDVLSLWLVNTWRLFNLLRQYSGEKAEPEWTAGNTEKQNSHRLQSFDIAPIREQLQLRVEDCYQNLMKRAIEPILSPKIVPGILQHETASDVHGASIGNVRQLARDNSRETTKRGLDDLCDFLNFVHAKLTVYGADQVLLGQVFGQIASWICALSLNHLMFRKELCNFEKAVQIKHNVTEIQSWLLSKGLGAYRDALDPLVQACHLLQSRKDESNIDTLCGEMTSKLKPRQVLAILQHYSPSDDFEERDVDAELLAMIQQRLNRRAAASGETAEDQNTLLVMGTYLHPFNSQLFVHSDFPLETLSLPTCLHMHQVCRLL
;
A
#
# COMPACT_ATOMS: atom_id res chain seq x y z
N LEU A 1 -1.98 -43.72 21.96
CA LEU A 1 -1.47 -42.42 21.46
C LEU A 1 -0.10 -42.54 20.80
N ASN A 2 0.87 -43.22 21.43
CA ASN A 2 2.22 -43.43 20.86
C ASN A 2 2.26 -44.19 19.52
N GLU A 3 1.39 -45.17 19.29
CA GLU A 3 1.34 -45.89 18.00
C GLU A 3 0.81 -45.02 16.84
N LYS A 4 -0.08 -44.06 17.13
CA LYS A 4 -0.55 -43.08 16.14
C LYS A 4 0.53 -42.05 15.81
N LEU A 5 1.35 -41.67 16.80
CA LEU A 5 2.49 -40.76 16.60
C LEU A 5 3.62 -41.44 15.82
N CYS A 6 3.89 -42.73 16.03
CA CYS A 6 4.88 -43.46 15.23
C CYS A 6 4.44 -43.58 13.76
N ARG A 7 3.17 -43.93 13.49
CA ARG A 7 2.66 -43.99 12.11
C ARG A 7 2.72 -42.65 11.38
N GLN A 8 2.40 -41.54 12.06
CA GLN A 8 2.53 -40.20 11.47
C GLN A 8 3.99 -39.79 11.23
N SER A 9 4.93 -40.26 12.06
CA SER A 9 6.37 -40.03 11.87
C SER A 9 6.93 -40.84 10.70
N ASP A 10 6.46 -42.08 10.52
CA ASP A 10 6.88 -42.95 9.42
C ASP A 10 6.33 -42.44 8.08
N GLU A 11 5.06 -42.01 8.03
CA GLU A 11 4.45 -41.37 6.85
C GLU A 11 5.17 -40.06 6.45
N LEU A 12 5.63 -39.26 7.43
CA LEU A 12 6.42 -38.04 7.18
C LEU A 12 7.84 -38.34 6.68
N THR A 13 8.40 -39.47 7.08
CA THR A 13 9.74 -39.90 6.66
C THR A 13 9.71 -40.47 5.25
N GLU A 14 8.64 -41.19 4.90
CA GLU A 14 8.40 -41.70 3.55
C GLU A 14 8.10 -40.57 2.55
N ALA A 15 7.32 -39.56 2.96
CA ALA A 15 7.10 -38.35 2.16
C ALA A 15 8.40 -37.54 1.92
N ARG A 16 9.30 -37.50 2.91
CA ARG A 16 10.63 -36.87 2.78
C ARG A 16 11.57 -37.66 1.89
N ALA A 17 11.47 -39.00 1.87
CA ALA A 17 12.26 -39.85 0.97
C ALA A 17 11.82 -39.69 -0.49
N GLN A 18 10.52 -39.52 -0.75
CA GLN A 18 9.99 -39.24 -2.10
C GLN A 18 10.42 -37.88 -2.64
N LEU A 19 10.58 -36.88 -1.76
CA LEU A 19 11.06 -35.53 -2.13
C LEU A 19 12.59 -35.47 -2.39
N ARG A 20 13.38 -36.43 -1.89
CA ARG A 20 14.83 -36.50 -2.17
C ARG A 20 15.17 -37.18 -3.50
N GLY A 21 14.20 -37.84 -4.15
CA GLY A 21 14.39 -38.57 -5.41
C GLY A 21 14.51 -37.73 -6.68
N TYR A 22 14.26 -36.42 -6.61
CA TYR A 22 14.41 -35.51 -7.75
C TYR A 22 15.49 -34.47 -7.46
N SER A 23 16.74 -34.92 -7.54
CA SER A 23 17.90 -34.03 -7.63
C SER A 23 18.85 -34.54 -8.73
N GLY A 24 18.62 -34.04 -9.94
CA GLY A 24 19.61 -34.02 -11.00
C GLY A 24 19.19 -32.93 -11.98
N GLY A 25 19.97 -31.92 -12.30
CA GLY A 25 21.30 -31.50 -11.90
C GLY A 25 21.61 -30.27 -12.77
N LEU A 26 22.42 -29.33 -12.26
CA LEU A 26 23.23 -28.32 -12.98
C LEU A 26 23.35 -27.09 -12.09
N GLY A 27 24.59 -26.77 -11.70
CA GLY A 27 24.92 -25.48 -11.13
C GLY A 27 24.89 -24.40 -12.21
N LEU A 28 24.29 -23.26 -11.87
CA LEU A 28 24.54 -21.88 -12.34
C LEU A 28 23.59 -20.94 -11.53
N PRO A 29 23.92 -19.65 -11.37
CA PRO A 29 23.40 -18.82 -10.28
C PRO A 29 21.93 -18.42 -10.48
N LEU A 30 21.16 -18.44 -9.39
CA LEU A 30 19.75 -18.10 -9.32
C LEU A 30 19.54 -16.58 -9.43
N ASP A 31 18.94 -16.19 -10.55
CA ASP A 31 18.29 -14.90 -10.80
C ASP A 31 16.97 -14.85 -10.00
N PRO A 32 16.63 -13.77 -9.24
CA PRO A 32 15.46 -13.77 -8.36
C PRO A 32 14.12 -13.50 -9.08
N THR A 33 14.03 -13.73 -10.39
CA THR A 33 12.81 -13.48 -11.20
C THR A 33 12.11 -14.75 -11.68
N ALA A 34 12.41 -15.92 -11.11
CA ALA A 34 11.73 -17.14 -11.51
C ALA A 34 10.33 -17.21 -10.86
N ASP A 35 9.33 -16.73 -11.61
CA ASP A 35 7.93 -17.10 -11.45
C ASP A 35 7.83 -18.58 -11.13
N ALA A 36 7.44 -18.92 -9.90
CA ALA A 36 6.90 -20.24 -9.65
C ALA A 36 5.69 -20.38 -10.57
N GLU A 37 5.76 -21.33 -11.52
CA GLU A 37 4.69 -21.70 -12.44
C GLU A 37 3.40 -21.95 -11.67
N VAL A 38 2.67 -20.87 -11.42
CA VAL A 38 1.25 -20.92 -11.17
C VAL A 38 0.70 -21.32 -12.52
N ILE A 39 0.31 -22.59 -12.66
CA ILE A 39 -0.58 -23.04 -13.71
C ILE A 39 -1.81 -22.13 -13.59
N ARG A 40 -1.82 -21.04 -14.36
CA ARG A 40 -3.02 -20.26 -14.59
C ARG A 40 -3.98 -21.29 -15.15
N LEU A 41 -5.13 -21.43 -14.51
CA LEU A 41 -6.24 -22.11 -15.17
C LEU A 41 -6.49 -21.24 -16.40
N GLU A 42 -5.95 -21.67 -17.55
CA GLU A 42 -6.40 -21.11 -18.81
C GLU A 42 -7.91 -21.26 -18.77
N PRO A 43 -8.67 -20.17 -18.97
CA PRO A 43 -10.08 -20.33 -19.21
C PRO A 43 -10.15 -21.35 -20.33
N LEU A 44 -10.77 -22.50 -20.08
CA LEU A 44 -11.19 -23.39 -21.15
C LEU A 44 -12.08 -22.54 -22.02
N SER A 45 -11.46 -21.93 -23.03
CA SER A 45 -12.10 -21.18 -24.07
C SER A 45 -12.96 -22.21 -24.77
N LYS A 46 -14.23 -22.28 -24.39
CA LYS A 46 -15.23 -22.60 -25.38
C LYS A 46 -15.09 -21.50 -26.42
N GLU A 47 -14.46 -21.85 -27.53
CA GLU A 47 -14.36 -21.02 -28.72
C GLU A 47 -15.70 -20.29 -28.96
N GLY A 48 -15.65 -18.96 -29.00
CA GLY A 48 -16.57 -18.16 -29.81
C GLY A 48 -18.03 -17.98 -29.36
N ALA A 49 -18.37 -18.08 -28.07
CA ALA A 49 -19.68 -17.61 -27.61
C ALA A 49 -19.61 -16.14 -27.19
N GLU A 50 -19.73 -15.20 -28.14
CA GLU A 50 -20.05 -13.81 -27.81
C GLU A 50 -21.44 -13.80 -27.14
N HIS A 51 -21.44 -13.61 -25.83
CA HIS A 51 -22.67 -13.52 -25.04
C HIS A 51 -23.01 -12.05 -24.74
N SER A 52 -24.27 -11.78 -24.39
CA SER A 52 -24.75 -10.42 -24.08
C SER A 52 -24.14 -9.82 -22.81
N ALA A 53 -23.39 -10.65 -22.06
CA ALA A 53 -22.74 -10.32 -20.80
C ALA A 53 -23.75 -9.89 -19.74
N LEU A 54 -24.91 -10.54 -19.77
CA LEU A 54 -25.96 -10.43 -18.77
C LEU A 54 -25.90 -11.68 -17.88
N VAL A 55 -25.93 -11.50 -16.57
CA VAL A 55 -25.93 -12.60 -15.60
C VAL A 55 -27.25 -12.59 -14.85
N GLU A 56 -28.12 -13.53 -15.18
CA GLU A 56 -29.35 -13.78 -14.44
C GLU A 56 -29.03 -14.50 -13.12
N VAL A 57 -29.39 -13.92 -11.98
CA VAL A 57 -29.18 -14.54 -10.66
C VAL A 57 -30.52 -15.07 -10.12
N PHE A 58 -30.62 -16.38 -9.95
CA PHE A 58 -31.83 -17.04 -9.45
C PHE A 58 -31.84 -17.18 -7.92
N ASN A 59 -30.66 -17.18 -7.29
CA ASN A 59 -30.50 -17.27 -5.84
C ASN A 59 -29.47 -16.24 -5.36
N VAL A 60 -29.96 -15.03 -5.05
CA VAL A 60 -29.13 -13.89 -4.64
C VAL A 60 -28.30 -14.19 -3.38
N PRO A 61 -28.86 -14.73 -2.26
CA PRO A 61 -28.07 -15.02 -1.07
C PRO A 61 -26.92 -16.00 -1.33
N GLU A 62 -27.14 -17.08 -2.07
CA GLU A 62 -26.09 -18.06 -2.32
C GLU A 62 -25.05 -17.54 -3.33
N PHE A 63 -25.48 -16.82 -4.37
CA PHE A 63 -24.59 -16.17 -5.32
C PHE A 63 -23.61 -15.21 -4.63
N THR A 64 -24.15 -14.35 -3.77
CA THR A 64 -23.36 -13.36 -3.02
C THR A 64 -22.45 -14.03 -2.00
N ARG A 65 -22.91 -15.10 -1.32
CA ARG A 65 -22.07 -15.93 -0.43
C ARG A 65 -20.90 -16.57 -1.15
N ILE A 66 -21.14 -17.20 -2.31
CA ILE A 66 -20.10 -17.83 -3.13
C ILE A 66 -19.05 -16.79 -3.56
N LEU A 67 -19.53 -15.64 -4.04
CA LEU A 67 -18.65 -14.61 -4.61
C LEU A 67 -17.87 -13.86 -3.53
N ILE A 68 -18.48 -13.60 -2.36
CA ILE A 68 -17.89 -12.77 -1.31
C ILE A 68 -17.21 -13.59 -0.22
N CYS A 69 -17.94 -14.53 0.37
CA CYS A 69 -17.51 -15.24 1.58
C CYS A 69 -16.65 -16.47 1.26
N ASP A 70 -17.04 -17.24 0.24
CA ASP A 70 -16.38 -18.52 -0.09
C ASP A 70 -15.21 -18.34 -1.07
N LEU A 71 -15.12 -17.19 -1.74
CA LEU A 71 -14.06 -16.90 -2.69
C LEU A 71 -12.72 -16.74 -1.96
N LYS A 72 -11.98 -17.84 -1.87
CA LYS A 72 -10.65 -17.85 -1.27
C LYS A 72 -9.70 -16.97 -2.07
N PRO A 73 -8.88 -16.11 -1.43
CA PRO A 73 -7.94 -15.26 -2.15
C PRO A 73 -6.95 -16.04 -3.02
N ARG A 74 -6.56 -17.24 -2.60
CA ARG A 74 -5.72 -18.14 -3.40
C ARG A 74 -6.35 -18.50 -4.75
N LEU A 75 -7.66 -18.73 -4.77
CA LEU A 75 -8.41 -19.02 -5.99
C LEU A 75 -8.61 -17.75 -6.81
N ALA A 76 -8.95 -16.63 -6.17
CA ALA A 76 -9.15 -15.35 -6.85
C ALA A 76 -7.93 -14.89 -7.67
N ARG A 77 -6.70 -15.20 -7.21
CA ARG A 77 -5.45 -14.92 -7.96
C ARG A 77 -5.31 -15.71 -9.27
N LEU A 78 -6.05 -16.82 -9.41
CA LEU A 78 -6.05 -17.67 -10.61
C LEU A 78 -7.14 -17.27 -11.62
N LEU A 79 -8.09 -16.43 -11.20
CA LEU A 79 -9.18 -15.96 -12.04
C LEU A 79 -8.77 -14.69 -12.79
N THR A 80 -9.63 -14.26 -13.71
CA THR A 80 -9.54 -12.93 -14.31
C THR A 80 -9.42 -11.87 -13.21
N LYS A 81 -8.47 -10.94 -13.35
CA LYS A 81 -8.32 -9.83 -12.41
C LYS A 81 -9.64 -9.07 -12.28
N CYS A 82 -9.98 -8.63 -11.08
CA CYS A 82 -11.27 -7.99 -10.79
C CYS A 82 -12.53 -8.80 -11.19
N PHE A 83 -12.44 -10.14 -11.33
CA PHE A 83 -13.55 -10.98 -11.74
C PHE A 83 -14.87 -10.72 -10.96
N PRO A 84 -14.88 -10.65 -9.61
CA PRO A 84 -16.08 -10.30 -8.86
C PRO A 84 -16.77 -9.02 -9.33
N ALA A 85 -16.02 -7.96 -9.61
CA ALA A 85 -16.57 -6.70 -10.08
C ALA A 85 -17.30 -6.84 -11.42
N TYR A 86 -16.72 -7.60 -12.38
CA TYR A 86 -17.32 -7.82 -13.69
C TYR A 86 -18.61 -8.65 -13.61
N VAL A 87 -18.62 -9.70 -12.80
CA VAL A 87 -19.81 -10.54 -12.63
C VAL A 87 -20.94 -9.77 -11.94
N ILE A 88 -20.63 -8.94 -10.94
CA ILE A 88 -21.64 -8.09 -10.28
C ILE A 88 -22.20 -7.07 -11.26
N LEU A 89 -21.36 -6.42 -12.07
CA LEU A 89 -21.84 -5.50 -13.11
C LEU A 89 -22.76 -6.22 -14.11
N ALA A 90 -22.36 -7.40 -14.60
CA ALA A 90 -23.16 -8.19 -15.52
C ALA A 90 -24.53 -8.59 -14.93
N ALA A 91 -24.59 -8.83 -13.61
CA ALA A 91 -25.84 -9.08 -12.91
C ALA A 91 -26.72 -7.84 -12.77
N PHE A 92 -26.15 -6.67 -12.48
CA PHE A 92 -26.91 -5.41 -12.49
C PHE A 92 -27.44 -5.07 -13.88
N ARG A 93 -26.65 -5.30 -14.93
CA ARG A 93 -27.09 -5.13 -16.32
C ARG A 93 -28.28 -6.03 -16.65
N TYR A 94 -28.30 -7.27 -16.17
CA TYR A 94 -29.43 -8.17 -16.38
C TYR A 94 -30.72 -7.61 -15.80
N TYR A 95 -30.72 -7.18 -14.53
CA TYR A 95 -31.93 -6.67 -13.90
C TYR A 95 -32.37 -5.31 -14.46
N ASP A 96 -31.43 -4.48 -14.90
CA ASP A 96 -31.73 -3.25 -15.63
C ASP A 96 -32.43 -3.53 -16.97
N HIS A 97 -31.94 -4.52 -17.72
CA HIS A 97 -32.56 -4.99 -18.97
C HIS A 97 -33.92 -5.67 -18.73
N ALA A 98 -34.09 -6.37 -17.61
CA ALA A 98 -35.35 -7.00 -17.22
C ALA A 98 -36.37 -6.01 -16.61
N HIS A 99 -35.97 -4.75 -16.41
CA HIS A 99 -36.75 -3.72 -15.70
C HIS A 99 -37.18 -4.15 -14.28
N ASP A 100 -36.33 -4.89 -13.57
CA ASP A 100 -36.59 -5.35 -12.20
C ASP A 100 -35.73 -4.59 -11.17
N GLU A 101 -36.22 -3.42 -10.75
CA GLU A 101 -35.56 -2.56 -9.76
C GLU A 101 -35.46 -3.25 -8.39
N THR A 102 -36.46 -4.06 -8.02
CA THR A 102 -36.53 -4.71 -6.71
C THR A 102 -35.44 -5.78 -6.60
N ALA A 103 -35.25 -6.59 -7.64
CA ALA A 103 -34.17 -7.57 -7.68
C ALA A 103 -32.79 -6.90 -7.74
N LEU A 104 -32.62 -5.82 -8.50
CA LEU A 104 -31.37 -5.07 -8.58
C LEU A 104 -30.96 -4.50 -7.21
N THR A 105 -31.88 -3.80 -6.54
CA THR A 105 -31.64 -3.20 -5.22
C THR A 105 -31.48 -4.27 -4.14
N GLY A 106 -32.21 -5.40 -4.23
CA GLY A 106 -32.04 -6.56 -3.36
C GLY A 106 -30.68 -7.23 -3.50
N LEU A 107 -30.19 -7.41 -4.74
CA LEU A 107 -28.84 -7.90 -5.02
C LEU A 107 -27.78 -6.97 -4.43
N PHE A 108 -27.89 -5.66 -4.68
CA PHE A 108 -26.95 -4.69 -4.14
C PHE A 108 -26.94 -4.68 -2.61
N SER A 109 -28.12 -4.68 -1.97
CA SER A 109 -28.23 -4.69 -0.51
C SER A 109 -27.54 -5.90 0.10
N THR A 110 -27.76 -7.08 -0.47
CA THR A 110 -27.15 -8.34 0.00
C THR A 110 -25.63 -8.34 -0.20
N LEU A 111 -25.15 -7.90 -1.37
CA LEU A 111 -23.72 -7.71 -1.66
C LEU A 111 -23.08 -6.73 -0.67
N HIS A 112 -23.72 -5.58 -0.44
CA HIS A 112 -23.20 -4.51 0.38
C HIS A 112 -23.04 -4.95 1.85
N ILE A 113 -24.02 -5.69 2.39
CA ILE A 113 -23.98 -6.23 3.75
C ILE A 113 -22.87 -7.28 3.88
N MET A 114 -22.82 -8.29 3.00
CA MET A 114 -21.77 -9.32 3.09
C MET A 114 -20.36 -8.78 2.90
N LEU A 115 -20.19 -7.82 2.00
CA LEU A 115 -18.92 -7.15 1.80
C LEU A 115 -18.50 -6.36 3.05
N LYS A 116 -19.43 -5.62 3.65
CA LYS A 116 -19.21 -4.93 4.92
C LYS A 116 -18.74 -5.89 6.00
N ASP A 117 -19.45 -7.00 6.18
CA ASP A 117 -19.16 -7.97 7.23
C ASP A 117 -17.80 -8.64 6.99
N THR A 118 -17.51 -9.04 5.75
CA THR A 118 -16.23 -9.67 5.37
C THR A 118 -15.04 -8.74 5.62
N VAL A 119 -15.16 -7.47 5.24
CA VAL A 119 -14.08 -6.48 5.38
C VAL A 119 -13.89 -6.06 6.83
N THR A 120 -14.98 -5.84 7.57
CA THR A 120 -14.93 -5.33 8.96
C THR A 120 -14.33 -6.34 9.94
N HIS A 121 -14.52 -7.64 9.68
CA HIS A 121 -14.05 -8.72 10.56
C HIS A 121 -12.71 -9.32 10.12
N SER A 122 -12.13 -8.88 9.00
CA SER A 122 -10.87 -9.40 8.49
C SER A 122 -9.66 -8.58 8.94
N HIS A 123 -8.56 -9.29 9.22
CA HIS A 123 -7.21 -8.73 9.36
C HIS A 123 -6.25 -9.30 8.30
N ASP A 124 -6.75 -10.14 7.40
CA ASP A 124 -5.95 -10.80 6.37
C ASP A 124 -5.71 -9.82 5.21
N MET A 125 -4.42 -9.55 4.94
CA MET A 125 -3.96 -8.70 3.85
C MET A 125 -4.52 -9.14 2.49
N ASP A 126 -4.61 -10.45 2.22
CA ASP A 126 -5.12 -10.97 0.95
C ASP A 126 -6.61 -10.66 0.79
N VAL A 127 -7.41 -10.88 1.84
CA VAL A 127 -8.86 -10.64 1.82
C VAL A 127 -9.16 -9.15 1.67
N LEU A 128 -8.49 -8.30 2.46
CA LEU A 128 -8.69 -6.85 2.43
C LEU A 128 -8.22 -6.25 1.09
N SER A 129 -7.10 -6.74 0.52
CA SER A 129 -6.63 -6.31 -0.81
C SER A 129 -7.59 -6.72 -1.92
N LEU A 130 -8.07 -7.97 -1.89
CA LEU A 130 -9.03 -8.48 -2.87
C LEU A 130 -10.28 -7.60 -2.91
N TRP A 131 -10.86 -7.30 -1.74
CA TRP A 131 -12.10 -6.55 -1.66
C TRP A 131 -11.93 -5.06 -1.91
N LEU A 132 -10.84 -4.43 -1.49
CA LEU A 132 -10.56 -3.04 -1.87
C LEU A 132 -10.48 -2.90 -3.40
N VAL A 133 -9.69 -3.75 -4.06
CA VAL A 133 -9.49 -3.69 -5.51
C VAL A 133 -10.80 -3.95 -6.26
N ASN A 134 -11.56 -4.97 -5.88
CA ASN A 134 -12.83 -5.29 -6.55
C ASN A 134 -13.92 -4.25 -6.30
N THR A 135 -14.00 -3.69 -5.10
CA THR A 135 -14.98 -2.63 -4.77
C THR A 135 -14.65 -1.36 -5.55
N TRP A 136 -13.37 -0.97 -5.60
CA TRP A 136 -12.91 0.16 -6.39
C TRP A 136 -13.15 -0.03 -7.88
N ARG A 137 -12.89 -1.25 -8.41
CA ARG A 137 -13.21 -1.57 -9.80
C ARG A 137 -14.71 -1.50 -10.06
N LEU A 138 -15.54 -2.10 -9.22
CA LEU A 138 -17.00 -2.07 -9.38
C LEU A 138 -17.51 -0.63 -9.38
N PHE A 139 -17.01 0.21 -8.47
CA PHE A 139 -17.36 1.63 -8.41
C PHE A 139 -17.06 2.37 -9.73
N ASN A 140 -15.89 2.15 -10.30
CA ASN A 140 -15.54 2.74 -11.61
C ASN A 140 -16.33 2.12 -12.76
N LEU A 141 -16.64 0.82 -12.73
CA LEU A 141 -17.50 0.19 -13.72
C LEU A 141 -18.91 0.79 -13.71
N LEU A 142 -19.46 1.09 -12.52
CA LEU A 142 -20.75 1.77 -12.39
C LEU A 142 -20.72 3.22 -12.89
N ARG A 143 -19.55 3.86 -12.96
CA ARG A 143 -19.38 5.14 -13.68
C ARG A 143 -19.34 4.92 -15.19
N GLN A 144 -18.46 4.01 -15.64
CA GLN A 144 -18.20 3.74 -17.06
C GLN A 144 -19.44 3.26 -17.82
N TYR A 145 -20.24 2.40 -17.19
CA TYR A 145 -21.45 1.81 -17.78
C TYR A 145 -22.74 2.49 -17.31
N SER A 146 -22.65 3.70 -16.76
CA SER A 146 -23.83 4.50 -16.41
C SER A 146 -24.62 4.92 -17.65
N GLY A 147 -25.93 5.11 -17.47
CA GLY A 147 -26.87 5.48 -18.53
C GLY A 147 -26.72 6.93 -19.01
N GLU A 148 -27.78 7.49 -19.61
CA GLU A 148 -27.72 8.79 -20.33
C GLU A 148 -27.17 9.97 -19.52
N LYS A 149 -27.32 9.96 -18.19
CA LYS A 149 -26.80 10.99 -17.28
C LYS A 149 -25.31 10.83 -16.91
N ALA A 150 -24.56 10.02 -17.65
CA ALA A 150 -23.13 9.81 -17.41
C ALA A 150 -22.34 11.11 -17.63
N GLU A 151 -21.35 11.37 -16.77
CA GLU A 151 -20.36 12.40 -17.07
C GLU A 151 -19.58 12.03 -18.35
N PRO A 152 -19.28 12.98 -19.25
CA PRO A 152 -18.62 12.69 -20.52
C PRO A 152 -17.29 11.95 -20.34
N GLU A 153 -16.53 12.28 -19.30
CA GLU A 153 -15.26 11.64 -18.97
C GLU A 153 -15.37 10.12 -18.71
N TRP A 154 -16.49 9.64 -18.17
CA TRP A 154 -16.66 8.23 -17.81
C TRP A 154 -16.84 7.33 -19.03
N THR A 155 -17.33 7.90 -20.14
CA THR A 155 -17.66 7.17 -21.37
C THR A 155 -16.75 7.52 -22.54
N ALA A 156 -15.90 8.54 -22.39
CA ALA A 156 -15.00 9.01 -23.44
C ALA A 156 -14.04 7.93 -23.97
N GLY A 157 -13.63 6.98 -23.11
CA GLY A 157 -12.76 5.86 -23.47
C GLY A 157 -13.48 4.62 -24.00
N ASN A 158 -14.82 4.59 -23.97
CA ASN A 158 -15.58 3.39 -24.31
C ASN A 158 -15.56 3.13 -25.83
N THR A 159 -15.36 1.87 -26.19
CA THR A 159 -15.66 1.36 -27.53
C THR A 159 -17.17 1.34 -27.81
N GLU A 160 -17.57 1.21 -29.08
CA GLU A 160 -18.98 1.05 -29.47
C GLU A 160 -19.63 -0.14 -28.75
N LYS A 161 -18.91 -1.27 -28.63
CA LYS A 161 -19.38 -2.46 -27.91
C LYS A 161 -19.58 -2.17 -26.42
N GLN A 162 -18.63 -1.48 -25.76
CA GLN A 162 -18.80 -1.09 -24.37
C GLN A 162 -19.97 -0.12 -24.17
N ASN A 163 -20.18 0.81 -25.10
CA ASN A 163 -21.33 1.71 -25.06
C ASN A 163 -22.66 0.96 -25.21
N SER A 164 -22.70 -0.12 -26.00
CA SER A 164 -23.89 -0.99 -26.11
C SER A 164 -24.24 -1.72 -24.80
N HIS A 165 -23.30 -1.80 -23.85
CA HIS A 165 -23.48 -2.46 -22.57
C HIS A 165 -23.89 -1.52 -21.42
N ARG A 166 -24.08 -0.22 -21.69
CA ARG A 166 -24.50 0.74 -20.67
C ARG A 166 -25.90 0.42 -20.14
N LEU A 167 -26.13 0.77 -18.87
CA LEU A 167 -27.45 0.68 -18.23
C LEU A 167 -28.41 1.68 -18.88
N GLN A 168 -29.67 1.30 -19.02
CA GLN A 168 -30.68 2.03 -19.78
C GLN A 168 -31.87 2.44 -18.91
N SER A 169 -32.24 1.63 -17.92
CA SER A 169 -33.52 1.75 -17.23
C SER A 169 -33.43 2.54 -15.92
N PHE A 170 -32.43 2.25 -15.10
CA PHE A 170 -32.37 2.72 -13.71
C PHE A 170 -31.24 3.71 -13.44
N ASP A 171 -31.51 4.68 -12.56
CA ASP A 171 -30.50 5.59 -12.05
C ASP A 171 -29.72 4.93 -10.90
N ILE A 172 -28.50 4.49 -11.20
CA ILE A 172 -27.62 3.82 -10.23
C ILE A 172 -26.83 4.78 -9.33
N ALA A 173 -27.11 6.09 -9.35
CA ALA A 173 -26.42 7.05 -8.48
C ALA A 173 -26.46 6.68 -6.98
N PRO A 174 -27.61 6.26 -6.39
CA PRO A 174 -27.66 5.90 -4.97
C PRO A 174 -26.78 4.68 -4.63
N ILE A 175 -26.74 3.69 -5.53
CA ILE A 175 -25.89 2.51 -5.40
C ILE A 175 -24.41 2.92 -5.45
N ARG A 176 -24.07 3.81 -6.38
CA ARG A 176 -22.70 4.32 -6.55
C ARG A 176 -22.23 5.10 -5.33
N GLU A 177 -23.06 5.96 -4.75
CA GLU A 177 -22.75 6.72 -3.53
C GLU A 177 -22.51 5.79 -2.33
N GLN A 178 -23.35 4.78 -2.14
CA GLN A 178 -23.13 3.79 -1.07
C GLN A 178 -21.86 2.95 -1.32
N LEU A 179 -21.56 2.64 -2.58
CA LEU A 179 -20.35 1.92 -2.93
C LEU A 179 -19.09 2.78 -2.75
N GLN A 180 -19.18 4.10 -2.95
CA GLN A 180 -18.09 5.05 -2.67
C GLN A 180 -17.67 4.98 -1.20
N LEU A 181 -18.64 5.04 -0.29
CA LEU A 181 -18.40 4.88 1.15
C LEU A 181 -17.82 3.49 1.47
N ARG A 182 -18.27 2.45 0.77
CA ARG A 182 -17.73 1.09 0.92
C ARG A 182 -16.28 0.98 0.45
N VAL A 183 -15.87 1.71 -0.60
CA VAL A 183 -14.46 1.79 -1.02
C VAL A 183 -13.61 2.42 0.08
N GLU A 184 -14.09 3.53 0.67
CA GLU A 184 -13.40 4.19 1.78
C GLU A 184 -13.26 3.26 3.00
N ASP A 185 -14.33 2.55 3.37
CA ASP A 185 -14.29 1.53 4.42
C ASP A 185 -13.24 0.44 4.10
N CYS A 186 -13.20 -0.07 2.86
CA CYS A 186 -12.21 -1.07 2.46
C CYS A 186 -10.78 -0.55 2.56
N TYR A 187 -10.56 0.69 2.13
CA TYR A 187 -9.26 1.35 2.19
C TYR A 187 -8.83 1.55 3.64
N GLN A 188 -9.72 2.06 4.50
CA GLN A 188 -9.45 2.23 5.92
C GLN A 188 -9.09 0.91 6.60
N ASN A 189 -9.85 -0.16 6.34
CA ASN A 189 -9.57 -1.46 6.94
C ASN A 189 -8.24 -2.04 6.44
N LEU A 190 -7.93 -1.96 5.14
CA LEU A 190 -6.62 -2.39 4.61
C LEU A 190 -5.47 -1.64 5.29
N MET A 191 -5.54 -0.31 5.28
CA MET A 191 -4.47 0.56 5.76
C MET A 191 -4.27 0.42 7.27
N LYS A 192 -5.35 0.45 8.06
CA LYS A 192 -5.29 0.43 9.53
C LYS A 192 -5.14 -0.96 10.14
N ARG A 193 -5.73 -2.00 9.55
CA ARG A 193 -5.75 -3.34 10.17
C ARG A 193 -4.67 -4.28 9.68
N ALA A 194 -4.20 -4.10 8.44
CA ALA A 194 -3.20 -4.98 7.84
C ALA A 194 -1.85 -4.29 7.60
N ILE A 195 -1.85 -3.07 7.07
CA ILE A 195 -0.60 -2.38 6.70
C ILE A 195 0.06 -1.72 7.91
N GLU A 196 -0.62 -0.80 8.61
CA GLU A 196 -0.05 -0.02 9.71
C GLU A 196 0.59 -0.87 10.82
N PRO A 197 -0.03 -1.96 11.32
CA PRO A 197 0.54 -2.74 12.42
C PRO A 197 1.86 -3.46 12.06
N ILE A 198 2.07 -3.75 10.78
CA ILE A 198 3.28 -4.42 10.28
C ILE A 198 4.31 -3.38 9.83
N LEU A 199 3.87 -2.29 9.21
CA LEU A 199 4.73 -1.21 8.73
C LEU A 199 5.39 -0.44 9.88
N SER A 200 4.59 0.01 10.86
CA SER A 200 5.06 0.88 11.95
C SER A 200 6.30 0.36 12.67
N PRO A 201 6.37 -0.93 13.10
CA PRO A 201 7.56 -1.47 13.76
C PRO A 201 8.76 -1.63 12.81
N LYS A 202 8.57 -1.61 11.49
CA LYS A 202 9.66 -1.70 10.49
C LYS A 202 10.26 -0.35 10.12
N ILE A 203 9.53 0.76 10.31
CA ILE A 203 9.97 2.10 9.91
C ILE A 203 11.24 2.52 10.66
N VAL A 204 11.23 2.45 11.98
CA VAL A 204 12.37 2.90 12.79
C VAL A 204 13.61 2.03 12.50
N PRO A 205 13.53 0.68 12.49
CA PRO A 205 14.62 -0.17 12.06
C PRO A 205 15.14 0.11 10.65
N GLY A 206 14.24 0.23 9.67
CA GLY A 206 14.63 0.36 8.26
C GLY A 206 15.12 1.74 7.87
N ILE A 207 14.62 2.81 8.50
CA ILE A 207 14.98 4.18 8.15
C ILE A 207 16.04 4.75 9.09
N LEU A 208 15.90 4.55 10.41
CA LEU A 208 16.66 5.27 11.43
C LEU A 208 17.73 4.44 12.14
N GLN A 209 17.52 3.13 12.34
CA GLN A 209 18.33 2.40 13.32
C GLN A 209 19.75 2.09 12.85
N HIS A 210 20.63 2.29 13.84
CA HIS A 210 21.60 1.34 14.35
C HIS A 210 21.02 0.86 15.69
N GLU A 211 20.77 -0.43 15.92
CA GLU A 211 20.55 -0.91 17.29
C GLU A 211 21.88 -0.82 18.02
N THR A 212 22.06 0.18 18.89
CA THR A 212 23.10 0.09 19.91
C THR A 212 22.66 -0.99 20.89
N ALA A 213 23.20 -2.19 20.70
CA ALA A 213 23.25 -3.19 21.74
C ALA A 213 23.87 -2.56 22.99
N SER A 214 23.03 -2.27 23.98
CA SER A 214 23.47 -2.19 25.37
C SER A 214 23.92 -3.58 25.91
N ASP A 215 24.05 -4.58 25.03
CA ASP A 215 24.47 -5.97 25.30
C ASP A 215 25.90 -6.28 24.83
N VAL A 216 26.83 -5.35 24.99
CA VAL A 216 28.22 -5.75 25.25
C VAL A 216 28.72 -4.92 26.43
N HIS A 217 28.20 -5.26 27.60
CA HIS A 217 28.81 -4.88 28.87
C HIS A 217 30.31 -5.25 28.84
N GLY A 218 31.16 -4.22 28.75
CA GLY A 218 32.55 -4.23 29.18
C GLY A 218 33.48 -5.23 28.51
N ALA A 219 34.15 -4.82 27.43
CA ALA A 219 35.56 -5.16 27.25
C ALA A 219 36.24 -4.22 26.24
N SER A 220 37.37 -3.68 26.68
CA SER A 220 38.34 -2.92 25.89
C SER A 220 38.90 -3.74 24.71
N ILE A 221 39.52 -3.02 23.76
CA ILE A 221 40.54 -3.41 22.75
C ILE A 221 40.08 -3.18 21.29
N GLY A 222 40.86 -2.35 20.58
CA GLY A 222 40.54 -1.64 19.33
C GLY A 222 40.20 -2.47 18.06
N ASN A 223 40.19 -3.79 18.11
CA ASN A 223 39.82 -4.65 16.96
C ASN A 223 38.32 -4.99 16.91
N VAL A 224 37.57 -4.83 18.01
CA VAL A 224 36.11 -5.08 18.05
C VAL A 224 35.32 -3.94 17.38
N ARG A 225 35.89 -2.73 17.28
CA ARG A 225 35.22 -1.58 16.66
C ARG A 225 34.95 -1.77 15.16
N GLN A 226 35.84 -2.44 14.42
CA GLN A 226 35.60 -2.74 13.00
C GLN A 226 34.52 -3.82 12.84
N LEU A 227 34.58 -4.91 13.60
CA LEU A 227 33.57 -5.97 13.61
C LEU A 227 32.18 -5.46 14.05
N ALA A 228 32.13 -4.58 15.05
CA ALA A 228 30.88 -3.94 15.49
C ALA A 228 30.32 -2.97 14.44
N ARG A 229 31.18 -2.21 13.75
CA ARG A 229 30.77 -1.33 12.64
C ARG A 229 30.25 -2.13 11.45
N ASP A 230 30.89 -3.23 11.08
CA ASP A 230 30.44 -4.08 9.97
C ASP A 230 29.12 -4.78 10.32
N ASN A 231 28.99 -5.35 11.52
CA ASN A 231 27.72 -5.92 12.00
C ASN A 231 26.61 -4.86 12.03
N SER A 232 26.90 -3.63 12.43
CA SER A 232 25.90 -2.56 12.47
C SER A 232 25.42 -2.11 11.08
N ARG A 233 26.31 -2.12 10.10
CA ARG A 233 25.97 -1.83 8.70
C ARG A 233 25.10 -2.95 8.13
N GLU A 234 25.41 -4.19 8.46
CA GLU A 234 24.65 -5.35 8.03
C GLU A 234 23.25 -5.40 8.66
N THR A 235 23.09 -5.04 9.93
CA THR A 235 21.77 -4.95 10.58
C THR A 235 20.93 -3.80 10.04
N THR A 236 21.52 -2.62 9.79
CA THR A 236 20.83 -1.51 9.12
C THR A 236 20.35 -1.92 7.73
N LYS A 237 21.23 -2.54 6.93
CA LYS A 237 20.89 -2.99 5.59
C LYS A 237 19.73 -3.99 5.65
N ARG A 238 19.79 -4.93 6.59
CA ARG A 238 18.71 -5.90 6.84
C ARG A 238 17.39 -5.23 7.23
N GLY A 239 17.41 -4.17 8.04
CA GLY A 239 16.20 -3.42 8.40
C GLY A 239 15.56 -2.70 7.21
N LEU A 240 16.38 -2.10 6.34
CA LEU A 240 15.89 -1.45 5.12
C LEU A 240 15.36 -2.48 4.12
N ASP A 241 16.07 -3.59 3.93
CA ASP A 241 15.65 -4.71 3.08
C ASP A 241 14.30 -5.26 3.56
N ASP A 242 14.15 -5.48 4.88
CA ASP A 242 12.89 -5.94 5.51
C ASP A 242 11.71 -4.98 5.33
N LEU A 243 11.98 -3.67 5.19
CA LEU A 243 10.98 -2.65 4.90
C LEU A 243 10.62 -2.70 3.41
N CYS A 244 11.61 -2.71 2.52
CA CYS A 244 11.43 -2.82 1.07
C CYS A 244 10.69 -4.11 0.68
N ASP A 245 11.00 -5.24 1.31
CA ASP A 245 10.32 -6.52 1.12
C ASP A 245 8.86 -6.44 1.52
N PHE A 246 8.54 -5.72 2.61
CA PHE A 246 7.16 -5.48 2.99
C PHE A 246 6.43 -4.59 1.97
N LEU A 247 7.07 -3.54 1.44
CA LEU A 247 6.49 -2.72 0.37
C LEU A 247 6.24 -3.55 -0.91
N ASN A 248 7.20 -4.39 -1.30
CA ASN A 248 7.06 -5.33 -2.40
C ASN A 248 5.91 -6.30 -2.17
N PHE A 249 5.77 -6.84 -0.95
CA PHE A 249 4.67 -7.72 -0.57
C PHE A 249 3.31 -7.02 -0.73
N VAL A 250 3.13 -5.82 -0.17
CA VAL A 250 1.87 -5.05 -0.30
C VAL A 250 1.56 -4.77 -1.77
N HIS A 251 2.57 -4.34 -2.55
CA HIS A 251 2.41 -4.05 -3.97
C HIS A 251 1.96 -5.30 -4.74
N ALA A 252 2.66 -6.42 -4.56
CA ALA A 252 2.32 -7.69 -5.22
C ALA A 252 0.90 -8.15 -4.90
N LYS A 253 0.45 -8.00 -3.64
CA LYS A 253 -0.91 -8.34 -3.20
C LYS A 253 -1.97 -7.48 -3.87
N LEU A 254 -1.74 -6.19 -4.06
CA LEU A 254 -2.70 -5.32 -4.75
C LEU A 254 -2.69 -5.57 -6.26
N THR A 255 -1.52 -5.70 -6.87
CA THR A 255 -1.37 -5.89 -8.33
C THR A 255 -1.92 -7.25 -8.80
N VAL A 256 -1.80 -8.32 -7.99
CA VAL A 256 -2.31 -9.64 -8.38
C VAL A 256 -3.84 -9.63 -8.52
N TYR A 257 -4.56 -8.83 -7.73
CA TYR A 257 -6.01 -8.68 -7.84
C TYR A 257 -6.45 -7.66 -8.90
N GLY A 258 -5.53 -6.84 -9.43
CA GLY A 258 -5.80 -5.87 -10.50
C GLY A 258 -5.90 -4.41 -10.06
N ALA A 259 -5.22 -4.02 -8.98
CA ALA A 259 -5.09 -2.62 -8.59
C ALA A 259 -4.48 -1.77 -9.71
N ASP A 260 -5.12 -0.64 -10.01
CA ASP A 260 -4.62 0.37 -10.93
C ASP A 260 -3.68 1.37 -10.24
N GLN A 261 -3.04 2.23 -11.04
CA GLN A 261 -2.06 3.21 -10.55
C GLN A 261 -2.65 4.28 -9.64
N VAL A 262 -3.93 4.61 -9.77
CA VAL A 262 -4.60 5.57 -8.87
C VAL A 262 -4.75 4.96 -7.48
N LEU A 263 -5.22 3.71 -7.40
CA LEU A 263 -5.34 2.99 -6.13
C LEU A 263 -3.97 2.75 -5.49
N LEU A 264 -2.98 2.28 -6.26
CA LEU A 264 -1.62 2.07 -5.77
C LEU A 264 -0.99 3.38 -5.28
N GLY A 265 -1.20 4.47 -6.02
CA GLY A 265 -0.72 5.79 -5.66
C GLY A 265 -1.23 6.28 -4.32
N GLN A 266 -2.53 6.12 -4.05
CA GLN A 266 -3.10 6.52 -2.77
C GLN A 266 -2.59 5.67 -1.59
N VAL A 267 -2.50 4.35 -1.77
CA VAL A 267 -1.96 3.43 -0.75
C VAL A 267 -0.50 3.77 -0.44
N PHE A 268 0.36 3.85 -1.45
CA PHE A 268 1.79 4.05 -1.26
C PHE A 268 2.17 5.50 -0.94
N GLY A 269 1.40 6.48 -1.40
CA GLY A 269 1.53 7.87 -0.94
C GLY A 269 1.25 7.99 0.55
N GLN A 270 0.24 7.30 1.05
CA GLN A 270 -0.05 7.26 2.49
C GLN A 270 1.03 6.51 3.28
N ILE A 271 1.54 5.39 2.76
CA ILE A 271 2.67 4.66 3.37
C ILE A 271 3.92 5.55 3.44
N ALA A 272 4.26 6.26 2.36
CA ALA A 272 5.41 7.18 2.32
C ALA A 272 5.25 8.32 3.35
N SER A 273 4.04 8.87 3.48
CA SER A 273 3.71 9.86 4.51
C SER A 273 3.91 9.31 5.93
N TRP A 274 3.46 8.08 6.22
CA TRP A 274 3.69 7.43 7.52
C TRP A 274 5.16 7.16 7.80
N ILE A 275 5.91 6.69 6.79
CA ILE A 275 7.36 6.49 6.88
C ILE A 275 8.03 7.81 7.26
N CYS A 276 7.69 8.91 6.58
CA CYS A 276 8.24 10.24 6.89
C CYS A 276 7.86 10.71 8.29
N ALA A 277 6.57 10.69 8.62
CA ALA A 277 6.03 11.22 9.86
C ALA A 277 6.61 10.51 11.10
N LEU A 278 6.59 9.17 11.09
CA LEU A 278 7.12 8.38 12.20
C LEU A 278 8.63 8.52 12.32
N SER A 279 9.36 8.51 11.20
CA SER A 279 10.81 8.69 11.21
C SER A 279 11.22 10.07 11.73
N LEU A 280 10.54 11.12 11.26
CA LEU A 280 10.82 12.49 11.68
C LEU A 280 10.49 12.69 13.16
N ASN A 281 9.36 12.16 13.63
CA ASN A 281 9.00 12.21 15.05
C ASN A 281 10.10 11.56 15.90
N HIS A 282 10.58 10.37 15.54
CA HIS A 282 11.67 9.72 16.27
C HIS A 282 12.98 10.51 16.23
N LEU A 283 13.35 11.08 15.07
CA LEU A 283 14.54 11.94 14.93
C LEU A 283 14.48 13.14 15.89
N MET A 284 13.33 13.82 15.98
CA MET A 284 13.17 15.05 16.79
C MET A 284 13.28 14.85 18.31
N PHE A 285 13.21 13.63 18.84
CA PHE A 285 13.30 13.35 20.29
C PHE A 285 14.53 12.55 20.71
N ARG A 286 15.42 12.22 19.76
CA ARG A 286 16.51 11.25 19.99
C ARG A 286 17.86 11.84 19.57
N LYS A 287 18.65 12.27 20.56
CA LYS A 287 19.97 12.88 20.34
C LYS A 287 20.92 11.96 19.57
N GLU A 288 20.82 10.65 19.78
CA GLU A 288 21.65 9.65 19.11
C GLU A 288 21.39 9.54 17.59
N LEU A 289 20.28 10.09 17.11
CA LEU A 289 19.94 10.14 15.67
C LEU A 289 20.34 11.48 15.01
N CYS A 290 20.64 12.51 15.79
CA CYS A 290 20.91 13.86 15.31
C CYS A 290 22.42 14.12 15.21
N ASN A 291 23.10 13.45 14.28
CA ASN A 291 24.51 13.69 13.96
C ASN A 291 24.77 13.51 12.45
N PHE A 292 25.96 13.91 12.01
CA PHE A 292 26.35 13.87 10.60
C PHE A 292 26.28 12.46 10.01
N GLU A 293 26.88 11.46 10.67
CA GLU A 293 26.90 10.08 10.18
C GLU A 293 25.49 9.50 10.01
N LYS A 294 24.61 9.76 11.00
CA LYS A 294 23.20 9.35 10.94
C LYS A 294 22.45 10.01 9.81
N ALA A 295 22.69 11.29 9.57
CA ALA A 295 22.06 12.00 8.46
C ALA A 295 22.44 11.40 7.10
N VAL A 296 23.69 10.96 6.91
CA VAL A 296 24.12 10.28 5.68
C VAL A 296 23.38 8.94 5.53
N GLN A 297 23.30 8.16 6.60
CA GLN A 297 22.61 6.87 6.62
C GLN A 297 21.11 7.02 6.31
N ILE A 298 20.40 7.89 7.05
CA ILE A 298 18.97 8.11 6.88
C ILE A 298 18.67 8.60 5.46
N LYS A 299 19.47 9.55 4.94
CA LYS A 299 19.31 10.06 3.57
C LYS A 299 19.47 8.97 2.52
N HIS A 300 20.44 8.06 2.68
CA HIS A 300 20.59 6.91 1.79
C HIS A 300 19.34 6.02 1.85
N ASN A 301 18.91 5.61 3.04
CA ASN A 301 17.74 4.75 3.22
C ASN A 301 16.46 5.38 2.61
N VAL A 302 16.25 6.68 2.80
CA VAL A 302 15.13 7.41 2.19
C VAL A 302 15.23 7.44 0.67
N THR A 303 16.44 7.59 0.12
CA THR A 303 16.66 7.59 -1.33
C THR A 303 16.34 6.22 -1.94
N GLU A 304 16.62 5.13 -1.23
CA GLU A 304 16.23 3.78 -1.66
C GLU A 304 14.70 3.63 -1.71
N ILE A 305 13.96 4.11 -0.70
CA ILE A 305 12.49 4.11 -0.72
C ILE A 305 11.93 4.99 -1.86
N GLN A 306 12.52 6.17 -2.07
CA GLN A 306 12.16 7.06 -3.18
C GLN A 306 12.42 6.42 -4.55
N SER A 307 13.53 5.70 -4.69
CA SER A 307 13.88 4.95 -5.91
C SER A 307 12.94 3.76 -6.12
N TRP A 308 12.57 3.07 -5.03
CA TRP A 308 11.57 2.02 -5.07
C TRP A 308 10.22 2.55 -5.58
N LEU A 309 9.73 3.67 -5.04
CA LEU A 309 8.49 4.32 -5.52
C LEU A 309 8.58 4.65 -7.01
N LEU A 310 9.69 5.24 -7.46
CA LEU A 310 9.91 5.55 -8.86
C LEU A 310 9.85 4.28 -9.74
N SER A 311 10.50 3.20 -9.31
CA SER A 311 10.54 1.92 -10.05
C SER A 311 9.16 1.27 -10.24
N LYS A 312 8.20 1.58 -9.36
CA LYS A 312 6.81 1.08 -9.44
C LYS A 312 5.86 2.04 -10.19
N GLY A 313 6.37 3.13 -10.76
CA GLY A 313 5.55 4.16 -11.41
C GLY A 313 4.91 5.16 -10.44
N LEU A 314 5.34 5.18 -9.18
CA LEU A 314 4.78 5.97 -8.08
C LEU A 314 5.64 7.20 -7.76
N GLY A 315 6.37 7.72 -8.76
CA GLY A 315 7.33 8.80 -8.59
C GLY A 315 6.75 10.09 -8.01
N ALA A 316 5.47 10.38 -8.26
CA ALA A 316 4.76 11.55 -7.74
C ALA A 316 4.61 11.56 -6.21
N TYR A 317 4.78 10.41 -5.55
CA TYR A 317 4.61 10.28 -4.10
C TYR A 317 5.93 10.34 -3.32
N ARG A 318 7.06 10.53 -4.02
CA ARG A 318 8.39 10.62 -3.40
C ARG A 318 8.54 11.86 -2.51
N ASP A 319 7.87 12.94 -2.90
CA ASP A 319 7.92 14.25 -2.23
C ASP A 319 7.35 14.17 -0.80
N ALA A 320 6.54 13.15 -0.49
CA ALA A 320 6.07 12.88 0.86
C ALA A 320 7.21 12.59 1.85
N LEU A 321 8.40 12.20 1.36
CA LEU A 321 9.60 11.92 2.16
C LEU A 321 10.55 13.13 2.25
N ASP A 322 10.28 14.22 1.52
CA ASP A 322 11.16 15.40 1.49
C ASP A 322 11.42 16.04 2.86
N PRO A 323 10.47 16.14 3.81
CA PRO A 323 10.77 16.66 5.13
C PRO A 323 11.93 15.92 5.81
N LEU A 324 12.02 14.60 5.61
CA LEU A 324 13.10 13.80 6.17
C LEU A 324 14.43 14.00 5.43
N VAL A 325 14.38 14.19 4.11
CA VAL A 325 15.56 14.56 3.31
C VAL A 325 16.12 15.93 3.76
N GLN A 326 15.24 16.90 3.97
CA GLN A 326 15.59 18.23 4.48
C GLN A 326 16.15 18.18 5.91
N ALA A 327 15.58 17.34 6.78
CA ALA A 327 16.14 17.10 8.11
C ALA A 327 17.58 16.54 8.04
N CYS A 328 17.86 15.65 7.08
CA CYS A 328 19.22 15.15 6.87
C CYS A 328 20.16 16.24 6.32
N HIS A 329 19.70 17.10 5.40
CA HIS A 329 20.50 18.23 4.91
C HIS A 329 20.82 19.23 6.02
N LEU A 330 19.85 19.50 6.90
CA LEU A 330 20.02 20.33 8.09
C LEU A 330 21.13 19.78 9.00
N LEU A 331 21.11 18.47 9.29
CA LEU A 331 22.13 17.79 10.08
C LEU A 331 23.51 17.76 9.39
N GLN A 332 23.57 17.77 8.06
CA GLN A 332 24.83 17.77 7.27
C GLN A 332 25.41 19.18 7.04
N SER A 333 24.63 20.23 7.29
CA SER A 333 25.04 21.61 7.04
C SER A 333 25.90 22.18 8.15
N ARG A 334 26.68 23.24 7.87
CA ARG A 334 27.42 23.96 8.92
C ARG A 334 26.46 24.77 9.78
N LYS A 335 26.69 24.75 11.10
CA LYS A 335 25.88 25.45 12.10
C LYS A 335 26.66 26.67 12.60
N ASP A 336 26.79 27.64 11.70
CA ASP A 336 27.44 28.92 11.97
C ASP A 336 26.56 30.07 11.49
N GLU A 337 26.85 31.28 11.94
CA GLU A 337 26.09 32.49 11.60
C GLU A 337 26.06 32.77 10.10
N SER A 338 27.15 32.45 9.40
CA SER A 338 27.26 32.68 7.96
C SER A 338 26.31 31.82 7.13
N ASN A 339 25.82 30.72 7.71
CA ASN A 339 24.93 29.77 7.05
C ASN A 339 23.45 29.92 7.44
N ILE A 340 23.08 30.89 8.27
CA ILE A 340 21.70 31.06 8.79
C ILE A 340 20.67 31.15 7.65
N ASP A 341 20.96 31.90 6.58
CA ASP A 341 20.02 32.05 5.46
C ASP A 341 19.79 30.73 4.72
N THR A 342 20.80 29.88 4.59
CA THR A 342 20.65 28.53 4.04
C THR A 342 19.84 27.64 4.99
N LEU A 343 20.18 27.65 6.29
CA LEU A 343 19.50 26.84 7.32
C LEU A 343 18.01 27.18 7.41
N CYS A 344 17.64 28.44 7.22
CA CYS A 344 16.26 28.92 7.30
C CYS A 344 15.57 29.06 5.94
N GLY A 345 16.27 28.81 4.83
CA GLY A 345 15.80 29.02 3.47
C GLY A 345 15.15 27.78 2.86
N GLU A 346 15.43 27.54 1.58
CA GLU A 346 14.82 26.46 0.79
C GLU A 346 15.15 25.07 1.34
N MET A 347 16.31 24.90 1.97
CA MET A 347 16.76 23.61 2.52
C MET A 347 15.85 23.07 3.64
N THR A 348 15.09 23.93 4.32
CA THR A 348 14.16 23.53 5.40
C THR A 348 12.73 24.00 5.13
N SER A 349 12.36 24.21 3.86
CA SER A 349 11.05 24.72 3.44
C SER A 349 9.88 23.78 3.74
N LYS A 350 10.14 22.47 3.87
CA LYS A 350 9.17 21.42 4.21
C LYS A 350 9.13 21.08 5.71
N LEU A 351 9.91 21.78 6.53
CA LEU A 351 9.96 21.63 7.99
C LEU A 351 9.36 22.86 8.67
N LYS A 352 8.56 22.62 9.71
CA LYS A 352 8.02 23.69 10.56
C LYS A 352 9.12 24.28 11.46
N PRO A 353 9.02 25.56 11.87
CA PRO A 353 10.03 26.21 12.71
C PRO A 353 10.42 25.40 13.96
N ARG A 354 9.44 24.86 14.70
CA ARG A 354 9.72 24.02 15.89
C ARG A 354 10.45 22.72 15.56
N GLN A 355 10.19 22.14 14.40
CA GLN A 355 10.83 20.89 13.98
C GLN A 355 12.33 21.12 13.70
N VAL A 356 12.64 22.19 12.97
CA VAL A 356 14.04 22.59 12.71
C VAL A 356 14.79 22.81 14.02
N LEU A 357 14.17 23.52 14.97
CA LEU A 357 14.79 23.81 16.25
C LEU A 357 14.97 22.57 17.12
N ALA A 358 13.99 21.66 17.15
CA ALA A 358 14.11 20.41 17.89
C ALA A 358 15.28 19.55 17.37
N ILE A 359 15.43 19.46 16.04
CA ILE A 359 16.55 18.74 15.42
C ILE A 359 17.89 19.37 15.83
N LEU A 360 18.01 20.70 15.74
CA LEU A 360 19.25 21.41 16.09
C LEU A 360 19.57 21.35 17.59
N GLN A 361 18.55 21.40 18.46
CA GLN A 361 18.72 21.25 19.91
C GLN A 361 19.23 19.87 20.33
N HIS A 362 18.97 18.85 19.50
CA HIS A 362 19.41 17.48 19.76
C HIS A 362 20.66 17.12 18.96
N TYR A 363 21.18 18.05 18.16
CA TYR A 363 22.38 17.85 17.38
C TYR A 363 23.58 17.59 18.27
N SER A 364 24.29 16.49 17.97
CA SER A 364 25.56 16.15 18.61
C SER A 364 26.66 16.15 17.53
N PRO A 365 27.68 17.00 17.64
CA PRO A 365 28.84 16.97 16.75
C PRO A 365 29.49 15.60 16.75
N SER A 366 29.98 15.17 15.58
CA SER A 366 30.86 14.00 15.49
C SER A 366 32.30 14.43 15.78
N ASP A 367 32.97 13.71 16.69
CA ASP A 367 34.32 14.04 17.20
C ASP A 367 35.36 14.35 16.10
N ASP A 368 35.21 13.76 14.91
CA ASP A 368 36.17 13.87 13.80
C ASP A 368 35.87 14.99 12.80
N PHE A 369 34.68 15.63 12.85
CA PHE A 369 34.21 16.53 11.78
C PHE A 369 33.79 17.93 12.24
N GLU A 370 33.38 18.10 13.51
CA GLU A 370 32.86 19.37 14.00
C GLU A 370 33.33 19.66 15.44
N GLU A 371 33.94 20.83 15.65
CA GLU A 371 34.55 21.22 16.94
C GLU A 371 33.59 21.96 17.90
N ARG A 372 32.38 22.31 17.46
CA ARG A 372 31.47 23.18 18.23
C ARG A 372 30.04 22.65 18.28
N ASP A 373 29.52 22.58 19.50
CA ASP A 373 28.09 22.43 19.75
C ASP A 373 27.33 23.64 19.21
N VAL A 374 26.04 23.43 18.90
CA VAL A 374 25.13 24.51 18.53
C VAL A 374 24.89 25.37 19.76
N ASP A 375 25.35 26.63 19.74
CA ASP A 375 25.16 27.55 20.85
C ASP A 375 23.72 28.11 20.92
N ALA A 376 23.37 28.65 22.09
CA ALA A 376 22.03 29.18 22.34
C ALA A 376 21.73 30.46 21.54
N GLU A 377 22.76 31.23 21.16
CA GLU A 377 22.63 32.47 20.41
C GLU A 377 22.25 32.19 18.95
N LEU A 378 22.91 31.21 18.33
CA LEU A 378 22.59 30.71 17.00
C LEU A 378 21.18 30.14 16.93
N LEU A 379 20.75 29.35 17.92
CA LEU A 379 19.36 28.86 17.99
C LEU A 379 18.34 30.00 18.05
N ALA A 380 18.64 31.07 18.81
CA ALA A 380 17.77 32.23 18.91
C ALA A 380 17.66 32.98 17.56
N MET A 381 18.78 33.14 16.85
CA MET A 381 18.80 33.75 15.50
C MET A 381 18.01 32.91 14.48
N ILE A 382 18.21 31.59 14.48
CA ILE A 382 17.48 30.65 13.62
C ILE A 382 15.98 30.70 13.92
N GLN A 383 15.58 30.67 15.19
CA GLN A 383 14.18 30.78 15.61
C GLN A 383 13.54 32.07 15.09
N GLN A 384 14.23 33.21 15.21
CA GLN A 384 13.72 34.49 14.74
C GLN A 384 13.54 34.50 13.21
N ARG A 385 14.50 33.94 12.46
CA ARG A 385 14.47 33.89 11.00
C ARG A 385 13.37 32.95 10.49
N LEU A 386 13.20 31.79 11.11
CA LEU A 386 12.15 30.82 10.78
C LEU A 386 10.75 31.38 11.07
N ASN A 387 10.56 32.10 12.17
CA ASN A 387 9.28 32.74 12.47
C ASN A 387 8.92 33.82 11.44
N ARG A 388 9.89 34.59 10.96
CA ARG A 388 9.67 35.53 9.85
C ARG A 388 9.26 34.81 8.57
N ARG A 389 9.87 33.66 8.25
CA ARG A 389 9.51 32.84 7.09
C ARG A 389 8.07 32.30 7.20
N ALA A 390 7.73 31.75 8.36
CA ALA A 390 6.40 31.20 8.60
C ALA A 390 5.32 32.28 8.54
N ALA A 391 5.57 33.46 9.13
CA ALA A 391 4.68 34.61 9.03
C ALA A 391 4.51 35.10 7.57
N ALA A 392 5.58 35.11 6.78
CA ALA A 392 5.51 35.46 5.35
C ALA A 392 4.74 34.43 4.52
N SER A 393 4.71 33.16 4.97
CA SER A 393 3.99 32.06 4.31
C SER A 393 2.52 31.95 4.76
N GLY A 394 2.07 32.82 5.68
CA GLY A 394 0.71 32.81 6.21
C GLY A 394 0.44 31.71 7.24
N GLU A 395 1.47 31.05 7.77
CA GLU A 395 1.31 30.01 8.79
C GLU A 395 0.84 30.61 10.12
N THR A 396 -0.14 29.97 10.75
CA THR A 396 -0.66 30.39 12.05
C THR A 396 0.39 30.19 13.16
N ALA A 397 0.23 30.89 14.28
CA ALA A 397 1.11 30.67 15.44
C ALA A 397 1.00 29.24 16.01
N GLU A 398 -0.13 28.57 15.84
CA GLU A 398 -0.33 27.17 16.21
C GLU A 398 0.43 26.24 15.25
N ASP A 399 0.38 26.53 13.95
CA ASP A 399 1.14 25.80 12.93
C ASP A 399 2.64 25.89 13.18
N GLN A 400 3.13 27.09 13.47
CA GLN A 400 4.53 27.35 13.80
C GLN A 400 5.00 26.54 15.01
N ASN A 401 4.13 26.37 16.01
CA ASN A 401 4.42 25.67 17.25
C ASN A 401 4.21 24.15 17.19
N THR A 402 3.69 23.62 16.08
CA THR A 402 3.47 22.19 15.93
C THR A 402 4.79 21.45 15.74
N LEU A 403 5.14 20.62 16.72
CA LEU A 403 6.32 19.78 16.68
C LEU A 403 6.03 18.44 15.99
N LEU A 404 5.02 17.72 16.48
CA LEU A 404 4.69 16.37 16.01
C LEU A 404 4.02 16.39 14.64
N VAL A 405 4.47 15.50 13.77
CA VAL A 405 3.70 15.10 12.59
C VAL A 405 2.69 14.03 13.03
N MET A 406 1.46 14.09 12.51
CA MET A 406 0.43 13.10 12.82
C MET A 406 0.84 11.72 12.27
N GLY A 407 1.49 10.91 13.12
CA GLY A 407 2.29 9.74 12.71
C GLY A 407 1.58 8.76 11.79
N THR A 408 0.41 8.29 12.21
CA THR A 408 -0.39 7.33 11.42
C THR A 408 -1.74 7.88 11.00
N TYR A 409 -1.88 9.20 10.88
CA TYR A 409 -3.12 9.77 10.36
C TYR A 409 -3.39 9.27 8.94
N LEU A 410 -4.61 8.81 8.69
CA LEU A 410 -5.03 8.28 7.40
C LEU A 410 -5.90 9.31 6.69
N HIS A 411 -5.43 9.80 5.55
CA HIS A 411 -6.23 10.67 4.71
C HIS A 411 -7.41 9.89 4.11
N PRO A 412 -8.60 10.50 3.98
CA PRO A 412 -9.72 9.92 3.27
C PRO A 412 -9.34 9.49 1.86
N PHE A 413 -9.94 8.40 1.37
CA PHE A 413 -9.69 7.91 0.03
C PHE A 413 -10.29 8.87 -1.02
N ASN A 414 -9.46 9.36 -1.93
CA ASN A 414 -9.90 10.17 -3.06
C ASN A 414 -10.54 9.28 -4.13
N SER A 415 -11.87 9.24 -4.11
CA SER A 415 -12.71 8.53 -5.06
C SER A 415 -13.19 9.42 -6.22
N GLN A 416 -12.73 10.66 -6.34
CA GLN A 416 -13.12 11.56 -7.44
C GLN A 416 -12.49 11.12 -8.76
N LEU A 417 -11.26 10.59 -8.71
CA LEU A 417 -10.54 10.11 -9.89
C LEU A 417 -11.27 8.92 -10.55
N PHE A 418 -11.46 8.99 -11.86
CA PHE A 418 -12.07 7.91 -12.64
C PHE A 418 -11.00 7.02 -13.28
N VAL A 419 -11.23 5.70 -13.26
CA VAL A 419 -10.35 4.70 -13.88
C VAL A 419 -11.14 3.86 -14.87
N HIS A 420 -10.80 3.98 -16.16
CA HIS A 420 -11.41 3.20 -17.23
C HIS A 420 -11.07 1.70 -17.15
N SER A 421 -11.99 0.85 -17.60
CA SER A 421 -11.76 -0.58 -17.79
C SER A 421 -11.81 -0.93 -19.28
N ASP A 422 -10.73 -1.51 -19.79
CA ASP A 422 -10.68 -2.01 -21.18
C ASP A 422 -11.16 -3.47 -21.31
N PHE A 423 -11.56 -4.09 -20.20
CA PHE A 423 -12.02 -5.47 -20.21
C PHE A 423 -13.30 -5.64 -21.06
N PRO A 424 -13.28 -6.51 -22.09
CA PRO A 424 -14.44 -6.78 -22.94
C PRO A 424 -15.42 -7.70 -22.23
N LEU A 425 -16.54 -7.16 -21.76
CA LEU A 425 -17.54 -7.88 -20.95
C LEU A 425 -18.12 -9.10 -21.68
N GLU A 426 -18.21 -9.07 -23.00
CA GLU A 426 -18.64 -10.18 -23.87
C GLU A 426 -17.72 -11.41 -23.83
N THR A 427 -16.54 -11.30 -23.20
CA THR A 427 -15.61 -12.42 -22.97
C THR A 427 -15.68 -12.98 -21.54
N LEU A 428 -16.57 -12.45 -20.70
CA LEU A 428 -16.70 -12.84 -19.30
C LEU A 428 -17.18 -14.30 -19.15
N SER A 429 -16.28 -15.23 -18.87
CA SER A 429 -16.66 -16.61 -18.54
C SER A 429 -16.88 -16.83 -17.05
N LEU A 430 -17.88 -17.64 -16.66
CA LEU A 430 -18.06 -18.11 -15.28
C LEU A 430 -17.17 -19.33 -14.99
N PRO A 431 -16.16 -19.24 -14.10
CA PRO A 431 -15.27 -20.35 -13.78
C PRO A 431 -16.04 -21.52 -13.15
N THR A 432 -15.84 -22.72 -13.67
CA THR A 432 -16.53 -23.94 -13.20
C THR A 432 -16.23 -24.26 -11.74
N CYS A 433 -15.03 -23.93 -11.27
CA CYS A 433 -14.59 -24.13 -9.88
C CYS A 433 -15.39 -23.33 -8.83
N LEU A 434 -16.13 -22.31 -9.24
CA LEU A 434 -17.00 -21.54 -8.35
C LEU A 434 -18.42 -22.12 -8.27
N HIS A 435 -18.75 -23.14 -9.09
CA HIS A 435 -20.07 -23.78 -9.14
C HIS A 435 -21.26 -22.82 -9.30
N MET A 436 -21.02 -21.64 -9.90
CA MET A 436 -22.04 -20.57 -10.00
C MET A 436 -23.22 -20.92 -10.90
N HIS A 437 -23.10 -21.93 -11.77
CA HIS A 437 -24.17 -22.39 -12.66
C HIS A 437 -25.44 -22.87 -11.93
N GLN A 438 -25.35 -23.16 -10.63
CA GLN A 438 -26.49 -23.55 -9.79
C GLN A 438 -27.30 -22.34 -9.31
N VAL A 439 -26.73 -21.14 -9.35
CA VAL A 439 -27.29 -19.93 -8.74
C VAL A 439 -27.41 -18.76 -9.71
N CYS A 440 -26.70 -18.80 -10.84
CA CYS A 440 -26.82 -17.83 -11.91
C CYS A 440 -26.61 -18.45 -13.31
N ARG A 441 -27.04 -17.72 -14.34
CA ARG A 441 -26.84 -18.07 -15.75
C ARG A 441 -26.30 -16.86 -16.49
N LEU A 442 -25.23 -17.07 -17.23
CA LEU A 442 -24.68 -16.11 -18.19
C LEU A 442 -25.41 -16.26 -19.52
N LEU A 443 -25.92 -15.14 -20.06
CA LEU A 443 -26.73 -15.06 -21.29
C LEU A 443 -25.98 -14.39 -22.44
#